data_AF-A0A9W7SYH8-F1
#
_entry.id   AF-A0A9W7SYH8-F1
#
_cell.length_a   1.000
_cell.length_b   1.000
_cell.length_c   1.000
_cell.angle_alpha   90.00
_cell.angle_beta   90.00
_cell.angle_gamma   90.00
#
_symmetry.space_group_name_H-M   'P 1'
#
loop_
_entity.id
_entity.type
_entity.pdbx_description
1 polymer ?
#
loop_
_entity_poly.entity_id
_entity_poly.type
_entity_poly.pdbx_seq_one_letter_code
_entity_poly.pdbx_strand_id
1 'polypeptide(L)'
;RVRGYSPSWTTTNRPICLREDCADKRYCALKFVVLGPPSLLHFVDRTRCGGQYHRALHVRAVAACNMSSGPMQLFLSATNYRVMSVEALRAACADGRTSNVYYRQTQLQQLYSTVVQHSPEIEDAIISDTGASRTEARYELALALRALQTVSAGLDPKEELSLEYSLTRSQNAPNARRGVGIVVLRPTQHTLLFSAISPLCAAIAAGNCVALYLPKTTSTTSGLLQRVLVPALDRDAFMITDSPSEDDLVKEATVDVIQEFRSEGRHLANQVVSTPAALTVAVVDRTANLVTAAKSIVHARLAQGGKSPYAPDIVLVNEFMREKFLQAVFHVLHSEEDAQSIQESQTPAARKRRSEIKHAISESQNKSKLRLVSEAEKGVVFEVKDRDHSLMLNKIQDPCLFVHTVRSLDDAIDFANSGKTLLAGYFFAQPDAAKYLSQFVEAHVSFVNHIPPELLVGPAHPLDYAVDPALRYSPMMFSRPRPSFITSAPATRNGSAVMPSHTASIDNLLATVKSGLPIRQRAKQDTTAFGFFEHALLLHLGLMAALGLGATAAAVWAIRRR
;
A
#
# COMPACT_ATOMS: atom_id res chain seq x y z
N ARG A 1 13.86 -22.37 -43.54
CA ARG A 1 14.74 -22.45 -44.73
C ARG A 1 13.91 -22.95 -45.90
N VAL A 2 13.60 -22.09 -46.88
CA VAL A 2 13.14 -22.48 -48.23
C VAL A 2 13.87 -21.55 -49.21
N ARG A 3 14.48 -22.13 -50.25
CA ARG A 3 15.29 -21.46 -51.27
C ARG A 3 14.40 -20.93 -52.41
N GLY A 4 14.77 -19.75 -52.91
CA GLY A 4 14.66 -19.33 -54.31
C GLY A 4 13.28 -18.94 -54.84
N TYR A 5 13.00 -17.64 -54.91
CA TYR A 5 12.21 -17.00 -55.99
C TYR A 5 12.58 -15.50 -56.02
N SER A 6 12.86 -14.97 -57.21
CA SER A 6 13.09 -13.53 -57.47
C SER A 6 11.75 -12.77 -57.52
N PRO A 7 11.72 -11.45 -57.24
CA PRO A 7 10.45 -10.73 -57.10
C PRO A 7 9.97 -10.18 -58.44
N SER A 8 8.76 -10.55 -58.86
CA SER A 8 7.94 -9.75 -59.76
C SER A 8 6.65 -9.37 -59.04
N TRP A 9 6.39 -8.07 -58.94
CA TRP A 9 5.18 -7.54 -58.33
C TRP A 9 4.01 -7.75 -59.30
N THR A 10 3.23 -8.80 -59.06
CA THR A 10 1.91 -8.96 -59.67
C THR A 10 0.91 -9.41 -58.62
N THR A 11 -0.19 -8.67 -58.52
CA THR A 11 -1.37 -8.94 -57.70
C THR A 11 -1.97 -10.28 -58.12
N THR A 12 -1.66 -11.35 -57.38
CA THR A 12 -2.29 -12.65 -57.57
C THR A 12 -3.02 -13.10 -56.30
N ASN A 13 -4.33 -13.24 -56.43
CA ASN A 13 -5.24 -13.87 -55.47
C ASN A 13 -4.96 -15.38 -55.38
N ARG A 14 -4.00 -15.80 -54.55
CA ARG A 14 -3.91 -17.20 -54.13
C ARG A 14 -3.71 -17.33 -52.61
N PRO A 15 -4.46 -18.21 -51.93
CA PRO A 15 -4.35 -18.40 -50.49
C PRO A 15 -3.04 -19.12 -50.13
N ILE A 16 -2.37 -18.66 -49.07
CA ILE A 16 -1.17 -19.28 -48.50
C ILE A 16 -1.64 -20.20 -47.36
N CYS A 17 -1.38 -21.51 -47.47
CA CYS A 17 -1.64 -22.48 -46.40
C CYS A 17 -0.50 -22.50 -45.38
N LEU A 18 -0.83 -22.34 -44.09
CA LEU A 18 0.08 -22.59 -42.98
C LEU A 18 -0.40 -23.83 -42.21
N ARG A 19 0.26 -24.96 -42.52
CA ARG A 19 0.31 -26.24 -41.79
C ARG A 19 -0.92 -27.17 -41.85
N GLU A 20 -0.65 -28.43 -42.19
CA GLU A 20 -1.52 -29.60 -42.04
C GLU A 20 -1.51 -30.04 -40.58
N ASP A 21 -2.65 -29.94 -39.90
CA ASP A 21 -3.06 -30.79 -38.76
C ASP A 21 -4.45 -30.32 -38.30
N CYS A 22 -5.49 -30.80 -38.98
CA CYS A 22 -6.87 -30.78 -38.50
C CYS A 22 -7.63 -31.93 -39.15
N ALA A 23 -7.89 -32.97 -38.37
CA ALA A 23 -8.85 -34.02 -38.69
C ALA A 23 -10.27 -33.46 -38.55
N ASP A 24 -10.64 -32.52 -39.42
CA ASP A 24 -12.02 -32.28 -39.86
C ASP A 24 -12.03 -31.18 -40.93
N LYS A 25 -12.52 -31.55 -42.12
CA LYS A 25 -12.48 -30.71 -43.32
C LYS A 25 -13.49 -29.56 -43.24
N ARG A 26 -13.10 -28.37 -42.76
CA ARG A 26 -13.73 -27.09 -43.12
C ARG A 26 -12.68 -25.99 -43.28
N TYR A 27 -12.57 -25.45 -44.50
CA TYR A 27 -11.63 -24.39 -44.86
C TYR A 27 -12.09 -23.03 -44.31
N CYS A 28 -11.32 -22.41 -43.43
CA CYS A 28 -11.46 -20.99 -43.10
C CYS A 28 -10.55 -20.16 -44.01
N ALA A 29 -11.13 -19.38 -44.92
CA ALA A 29 -10.38 -18.46 -45.78
C ALA A 29 -10.33 -17.06 -45.14
N LEU A 30 -9.13 -16.58 -44.81
CA LEU A 30 -8.89 -15.18 -44.41
C LEU A 30 -8.74 -14.30 -45.65
N LYS A 31 -9.60 -13.29 -45.80
CA LYS A 31 -9.49 -12.23 -46.81
C LYS A 31 -8.77 -11.03 -46.19
N PHE A 32 -7.67 -10.59 -46.78
CA PHE A 32 -6.96 -9.38 -46.38
C PHE A 32 -7.23 -8.25 -47.39
N VAL A 33 -7.67 -7.09 -46.91
CA VAL A 33 -7.84 -5.86 -47.71
C VAL A 33 -6.92 -4.80 -47.13
N VAL A 34 -6.05 -4.22 -47.96
CA VAL A 34 -5.14 -3.13 -47.59
C VAL A 34 -5.82 -1.80 -47.92
N LEU A 35 -6.02 -0.93 -46.93
CA LEU A 35 -6.52 0.43 -47.10
C LEU A 35 -5.55 1.43 -46.46
N GLY A 36 -4.85 2.23 -47.27
CA GLY A 36 -4.12 3.43 -46.84
C GLY A 36 -2.57 3.38 -46.84
N PRO A 37 -1.89 4.55 -46.80
CA PRO A 37 -0.42 4.69 -46.92
C PRO A 37 0.36 4.26 -45.65
N PRO A 38 1.70 4.10 -45.73
CA PRO A 38 2.46 3.05 -45.02
C PRO A 38 2.89 3.43 -43.59
N SER A 39 1.96 3.88 -42.76
CA SER A 39 2.24 4.13 -41.34
C SER A 39 1.20 3.55 -40.37
N LEU A 40 0.06 3.07 -40.84
CA LEU A 40 -0.96 2.39 -40.02
C LEU A 40 -1.68 1.30 -40.83
N LEU A 41 -1.29 0.03 -40.62
CA LEU A 41 -2.06 -1.12 -41.09
C LEU A 41 -3.18 -1.42 -40.09
N HIS A 42 -4.42 -1.08 -40.44
CA HIS A 42 -5.60 -1.55 -39.73
C HIS A 42 -6.08 -2.88 -40.33
N PHE A 43 -6.05 -3.95 -39.53
CA PHE A 43 -6.63 -5.24 -39.91
C PHE A 43 -8.03 -5.35 -39.29
N VAL A 44 -9.06 -5.46 -40.13
CA VAL A 44 -10.44 -5.72 -39.70
C VAL A 44 -10.83 -7.11 -40.18
N ASP A 45 -11.00 -8.04 -39.24
CA ASP A 45 -11.59 -9.35 -39.53
C ASP A 45 -13.12 -9.20 -39.63
N ARG A 46 -13.70 -9.68 -40.73
CA ARG A 46 -15.16 -9.84 -40.89
C ARG A 46 -15.42 -11.25 -41.36
N THR A 47 -15.39 -12.20 -40.44
CA THR A 47 -15.84 -13.57 -40.70
C THR A 47 -17.02 -13.90 -39.77
N ARG A 48 -18.13 -14.33 -40.39
CA ARG A 48 -19.37 -14.77 -39.72
C ARG A 48 -19.32 -16.29 -39.67
N CYS A 49 -19.16 -16.88 -38.48
CA CYS A 49 -19.28 -18.32 -38.26
C CYS A 49 -20.20 -18.56 -37.04
N GLY A 50 -21.31 -19.26 -37.23
CA GLY A 50 -22.05 -19.88 -36.14
C GLY A 50 -22.75 -18.99 -35.10
N GLY A 51 -23.08 -17.73 -35.39
CA GLY A 51 -24.00 -16.94 -34.55
C GLY A 51 -23.43 -16.34 -33.26
N GLN A 52 -22.11 -16.41 -33.01
CA GLN A 52 -21.45 -15.69 -31.92
C GLN A 52 -20.44 -14.67 -32.47
N TYR A 53 -20.41 -13.47 -31.88
CA TYR A 53 -19.46 -12.41 -32.24
C TYR A 53 -18.11 -12.67 -31.52
N HIS A 54 -17.06 -13.06 -32.25
CA HIS A 54 -15.69 -13.04 -31.72
C HIS A 54 -15.11 -11.62 -31.87
N ARG A 55 -14.61 -11.04 -30.77
CA ARG A 55 -13.94 -9.72 -30.76
C ARG A 55 -12.59 -9.79 -31.51
N ALA A 56 -12.28 -8.69 -32.19
CA ALA A 56 -11.17 -8.56 -33.14
C ALA A 56 -9.77 -8.82 -32.55
N LEU A 57 -8.94 -9.54 -33.29
CA LEU A 57 -7.52 -9.74 -33.02
C LEU A 57 -6.74 -8.46 -33.41
N HIS A 58 -6.21 -7.72 -32.44
CA HIS A 58 -5.29 -6.61 -32.72
C HIS A 58 -3.85 -7.13 -32.80
N VAL A 59 -3.32 -7.27 -34.02
CA VAL A 59 -1.90 -7.55 -34.25
C VAL A 59 -1.18 -6.22 -34.54
N ARG A 60 -0.22 -5.84 -33.70
CA ARG A 60 0.71 -4.72 -33.99
C ARG A 60 2.06 -5.30 -34.41
N ALA A 61 2.46 -5.05 -35.65
CA ALA A 61 3.82 -5.31 -36.11
C ALA A 61 4.69 -4.07 -35.83
N VAL A 62 5.86 -4.25 -35.20
CA VAL A 62 6.88 -3.21 -35.04
C VAL A 62 7.93 -3.41 -36.13
N ALA A 63 8.03 -2.48 -37.07
CA ALA A 63 9.12 -2.45 -38.04
C ALA A 63 10.30 -1.68 -37.44
N ALA A 64 11.41 -2.35 -37.16
CA ALA A 64 12.66 -1.68 -36.83
C ALA A 64 13.40 -1.33 -38.13
N CYS A 65 13.63 -0.04 -38.37
CA CYS A 65 14.39 0.44 -39.52
C CYS A 65 15.88 0.49 -39.13
N ASN A 66 16.72 -0.31 -39.78
CA ASN A 66 18.17 -0.11 -39.79
C ASN A 66 18.59 0.21 -41.22
N MET A 67 19.12 1.41 -41.45
CA MET A 67 19.63 1.85 -42.76
C MET A 67 20.98 1.19 -43.03
N SER A 68 20.98 -0.03 -43.55
CA SER A 68 22.07 -0.55 -44.37
C SER A 68 21.57 -1.73 -45.19
N SER A 69 21.74 -1.60 -46.50
CA SER A 69 21.32 -2.51 -47.59
C SER A 69 21.43 -4.01 -47.28
N GLY A 70 20.29 -4.68 -47.13
CA GLY A 70 20.12 -6.13 -47.05
C GLY A 70 18.62 -6.53 -47.05
N PRO A 71 18.23 -7.76 -47.43
CA PRO A 71 16.83 -8.15 -47.57
C PRO A 71 16.10 -8.07 -46.21
N MET A 72 14.94 -7.40 -46.19
CA MET A 72 14.05 -7.30 -45.02
C MET A 72 13.65 -8.70 -44.54
N GLN A 73 14.18 -9.12 -43.39
CA GLN A 73 13.63 -10.24 -42.63
C GLN A 73 12.61 -9.70 -41.63
N LEU A 74 11.32 -9.83 -41.99
CA LEU A 74 10.21 -9.67 -41.05
C LEU A 74 10.24 -10.85 -40.06
N PHE A 75 10.75 -10.59 -38.85
CA PHE A 75 10.57 -11.50 -37.72
C PHE A 75 9.14 -11.37 -37.19
N LEU A 76 8.24 -12.20 -37.73
CA LEU A 76 6.93 -12.44 -37.11
C LEU A 76 7.13 -13.37 -35.91
N SER A 77 7.38 -12.80 -34.74
CA SER A 77 7.21 -13.52 -33.47
C SER A 77 5.72 -13.63 -33.18
N ALA A 78 5.07 -14.68 -33.70
CA ALA A 78 3.75 -15.08 -33.26
C ALA A 78 3.88 -15.75 -31.89
N THR A 79 3.97 -14.95 -30.83
CA THR A 79 3.70 -15.48 -29.49
C THR A 79 2.21 -15.70 -29.40
N ASN A 80 1.78 -16.98 -29.37
CA ASN A 80 0.42 -17.38 -29.02
C ASN A 80 0.16 -16.99 -27.55
N TYR A 81 -0.09 -15.72 -27.27
CA TYR A 81 -0.75 -15.36 -26.02
C TYR A 81 -2.23 -15.66 -26.26
N ARG A 82 -2.72 -16.76 -25.70
CA ARG A 82 -4.15 -16.90 -25.45
C ARG A 82 -4.50 -15.68 -24.59
N VAL A 83 -5.30 -14.75 -25.12
CA VAL A 83 -5.78 -13.61 -24.33
C VAL A 83 -6.40 -14.22 -23.07
N MET A 84 -5.83 -13.91 -21.90
CA MET A 84 -6.34 -14.42 -20.64
C MET A 84 -7.79 -13.93 -20.53
N SER A 85 -8.75 -14.86 -20.58
CA SER A 85 -10.15 -14.49 -20.59
C SER A 85 -10.67 -14.49 -19.17
N VAL A 86 -11.42 -13.45 -18.84
CA VAL A 86 -12.18 -13.32 -17.59
C VAL A 86 -13.05 -14.57 -17.33
N GLU A 87 -13.51 -15.21 -18.39
CA GLU A 87 -14.24 -16.48 -18.35
C GLU A 87 -13.44 -17.64 -17.73
N ALA A 88 -12.12 -17.72 -17.97
CA ALA A 88 -11.27 -18.74 -17.36
C ALA A 88 -11.17 -18.51 -15.84
N LEU A 89 -11.04 -17.25 -15.42
CA LEU A 89 -11.01 -16.84 -14.01
C LEU A 89 -12.33 -17.19 -13.30
N ARG A 90 -13.47 -16.95 -13.97
CA ARG A 90 -14.80 -17.36 -13.49
C ARG A 90 -14.90 -18.88 -13.36
N ALA A 91 -14.45 -19.62 -14.38
CA ALA A 91 -14.49 -21.07 -14.37
C ALA A 91 -13.63 -21.64 -13.23
N ALA A 92 -12.42 -21.10 -13.01
CA ALA A 92 -11.54 -21.48 -11.91
C ALA A 92 -12.16 -21.16 -10.54
N CYS A 93 -12.82 -20.01 -10.40
CA CYS A 93 -13.51 -19.65 -9.17
C CYS A 93 -14.71 -20.57 -8.90
N ALA A 94 -15.45 -20.98 -9.93
CA ALA A 94 -16.58 -21.90 -9.81
C ALA A 94 -16.14 -23.35 -9.50
N ASP A 95 -15.03 -23.78 -10.09
CA ASP A 95 -14.36 -25.06 -9.83
C ASP A 95 -13.84 -25.13 -8.38
N GLY A 96 -13.51 -23.99 -7.77
CA GLY A 96 -13.16 -23.90 -6.35
C GLY A 96 -11.78 -24.47 -6.01
N ARG A 97 -10.93 -24.75 -7.01
CA ARG A 97 -9.57 -25.30 -6.84
C ARG A 97 -8.69 -24.49 -5.88
N THR A 98 -8.88 -23.17 -5.86
CA THR A 98 -8.15 -22.24 -4.96
C THR A 98 -8.53 -22.41 -3.49
N SER A 99 -9.62 -23.12 -3.17
CA SER A 99 -9.99 -23.46 -1.78
C SER A 99 -9.08 -24.53 -1.19
N ASN A 100 -8.51 -25.42 -2.02
CA ASN A 100 -7.64 -26.49 -1.56
C ASN A 100 -6.33 -25.92 -0.98
N VAL A 101 -6.02 -26.25 0.27
CA VAL A 101 -4.85 -25.73 0.98
C VAL A 101 -3.52 -26.14 0.33
N TYR A 102 -3.40 -27.36 -0.19
CA TYR A 102 -2.18 -27.83 -0.86
C TYR A 102 -1.98 -27.15 -2.22
N TYR A 103 -3.06 -26.84 -2.93
CA TYR A 103 -3.00 -26.02 -4.14
C TYR A 103 -2.49 -24.62 -3.80
N ARG A 104 -3.05 -23.96 -2.77
CA ARG A 104 -2.59 -22.65 -2.29
C ARG A 104 -1.10 -22.65 -1.93
N GLN A 105 -0.63 -23.64 -1.17
CA GLN A 105 0.78 -23.78 -0.82
C GLN A 105 1.68 -23.93 -2.04
N THR A 106 1.26 -24.73 -3.02
CA THR A 106 2.01 -24.95 -4.26
C THR A 106 2.16 -23.64 -5.04
N GLN A 107 1.08 -22.86 -5.17
CA GLN A 107 1.11 -21.56 -5.84
C GLN A 107 2.02 -20.55 -5.11
N LEU A 108 1.96 -20.49 -3.78
CA LEU A 108 2.83 -19.62 -2.98
C LEU A 108 4.31 -20.03 -3.08
N GLN A 109 4.60 -21.33 -3.09
CA GLN A 109 5.95 -21.85 -3.24
C GLN A 109 6.53 -21.56 -4.63
N GLN A 110 5.73 -21.74 -5.69
CA GLN A 110 6.12 -21.37 -7.05
C GLN A 110 6.42 -19.89 -7.14
N LEU A 111 5.50 -19.04 -6.65
CA LEU A 111 5.68 -17.58 -6.60
C LEU A 111 6.98 -17.20 -5.89
N TYR A 112 7.24 -17.75 -4.69
CA TYR A 112 8.47 -17.51 -3.95
C TYR A 112 9.71 -17.93 -4.75
N SER A 113 9.74 -19.16 -5.27
CA SER A 113 10.89 -19.68 -6.02
C SER A 113 11.21 -18.82 -7.26
N THR A 114 10.18 -18.37 -7.97
CA THR A 114 10.34 -17.57 -9.18
C THR A 114 10.83 -16.16 -8.88
N VAL A 115 10.34 -15.51 -7.81
CA VAL A 115 10.84 -14.20 -7.37
C VAL A 115 12.28 -14.29 -6.87
N VAL A 116 12.64 -15.35 -6.13
CA VAL A 116 14.03 -15.59 -5.70
C VAL A 116 14.95 -15.80 -6.90
N GLN A 117 14.53 -16.60 -7.89
CA GLN A 117 15.33 -16.87 -9.09
C GLN A 117 15.63 -15.60 -9.90
N HIS A 118 14.66 -14.67 -10.01
CA HIS A 118 14.80 -13.44 -10.79
C HIS A 118 15.16 -12.21 -9.93
N SER A 119 15.55 -12.41 -8.67
CA SER A 119 15.91 -11.33 -7.74
C SER A 119 16.90 -10.29 -8.31
N PRO A 120 18.03 -10.67 -8.96
CA PRO A 120 18.95 -9.67 -9.50
C PRO A 120 18.33 -8.84 -10.64
N GLU A 121 17.55 -9.48 -11.52
CA GLU A 121 16.86 -8.79 -12.62
C GLU A 121 15.79 -7.81 -12.09
N ILE A 122 15.09 -8.21 -11.02
CA ILE A 122 14.08 -7.39 -10.36
C ILE A 122 14.74 -6.17 -9.71
N GLU A 123 15.85 -6.35 -8.98
CA GLU A 123 16.59 -5.23 -8.40
C GLU A 123 17.06 -4.24 -9.48
N ASP A 124 17.64 -4.73 -10.57
CA ASP A 124 18.12 -3.89 -11.67
C ASP A 124 16.98 -3.11 -12.35
N ALA A 125 15.81 -3.74 -12.53
CA ALA A 125 14.63 -3.08 -13.07
C ALA A 125 14.11 -1.97 -12.15
N ILE A 126 14.05 -2.22 -10.83
CA ILE A 126 13.64 -1.20 -9.85
C ILE A 126 14.59 -0.01 -9.88
N ILE A 127 15.91 -0.25 -9.89
CA ILE A 127 16.92 0.81 -9.96
C ILE A 127 16.79 1.62 -11.24
N SER A 128 16.55 0.95 -12.38
CA SER A 128 16.37 1.60 -13.68
C SER A 128 15.16 2.55 -13.71
N ASP A 129 14.02 2.09 -13.19
CA ASP A 129 12.77 2.85 -13.23
C ASP A 129 12.71 3.97 -12.18
N THR A 130 13.10 3.65 -10.95
CA THR A 130 12.94 4.58 -9.83
C THR A 130 14.14 5.51 -9.69
N GLY A 131 15.36 5.03 -9.96
CA GLY A 131 16.61 5.68 -9.56
C GLY A 131 16.92 5.53 -8.07
N ALA A 132 16.30 4.55 -7.37
CA ALA A 132 16.64 4.17 -6.00
C ALA A 132 18.05 3.57 -5.91
N SER A 133 18.62 3.54 -4.71
CA SER A 133 19.90 2.85 -4.48
C SER A 133 19.75 1.33 -4.59
N ARG A 134 20.86 0.61 -4.79
CA ARG A 134 20.86 -0.86 -4.75
C ARG A 134 20.34 -1.40 -3.42
N THR A 135 20.66 -0.73 -2.31
CA THR A 135 20.18 -1.09 -0.97
C THR A 135 18.68 -0.91 -0.81
N GLU A 136 18.11 0.17 -1.35
CA GLU A 136 16.67 0.44 -1.35
C GLU A 136 15.90 -0.60 -2.18
N ALA A 137 16.40 -0.92 -3.38
CA ALA A 137 15.78 -1.95 -4.25
C ALA A 137 15.83 -3.35 -3.61
N ARG A 138 16.97 -3.70 -2.99
CA ARG A 138 17.11 -4.94 -2.20
C ARG A 138 16.16 -4.99 -1.02
N TYR A 139 15.98 -3.86 -0.34
CA TYR A 139 15.08 -3.79 0.81
C TYR A 139 13.61 -3.99 0.39
N GLU A 140 13.18 -3.40 -0.73
CA GLU A 140 11.84 -3.64 -1.30
C GLU A 140 11.63 -5.14 -1.62
N LEU A 141 12.59 -5.77 -2.29
CA LEU A 141 12.56 -7.20 -2.60
C LEU A 141 12.51 -8.06 -1.32
N ALA A 142 13.33 -7.74 -0.32
CA ALA A 142 13.36 -8.46 0.94
C ALA A 142 12.01 -8.38 1.67
N LEU A 143 11.35 -7.22 1.69
CA LEU A 143 10.02 -7.08 2.29
C LEU A 143 8.94 -7.87 1.53
N ALA A 144 9.02 -7.92 0.20
CA ALA A 144 8.09 -8.72 -0.61
C ALA A 144 8.25 -10.23 -0.32
N LEU A 145 9.49 -10.71 -0.24
CA LEU A 145 9.80 -12.10 0.13
C LEU A 145 9.41 -12.41 1.57
N ARG A 146 9.63 -11.47 2.50
CA ARG A 146 9.20 -11.61 3.90
C ARG A 146 7.68 -11.75 4.00
N ALA A 147 6.91 -10.93 3.27
CA ALA A 147 5.45 -11.04 3.25
C ALA A 147 5.00 -12.41 2.73
N LEU A 148 5.63 -12.92 1.66
CA LEU A 148 5.39 -14.28 1.15
C LEU A 148 5.68 -15.36 2.20
N GLN A 149 6.82 -15.28 2.89
CA GLN A 149 7.20 -16.24 3.91
C GLN A 149 6.23 -16.22 5.09
N THR A 150 5.90 -15.04 5.63
CA THR A 150 4.97 -14.90 6.75
C THR A 150 3.59 -15.46 6.41
N VAL A 151 3.07 -15.13 5.23
CA VAL A 151 1.75 -15.61 4.79
C VAL A 151 1.75 -17.12 4.53
N SER A 152 2.81 -17.65 3.93
CA SER A 152 2.96 -19.09 3.68
C SER A 152 3.11 -19.88 4.98
N ALA A 153 3.88 -19.36 5.95
CA ALA A 153 4.06 -19.99 7.26
C ALA A 153 2.77 -20.01 8.08
N GLY A 154 1.89 -19.02 7.91
CA GLY A 154 0.57 -18.99 8.54
C GLY A 154 -0.46 -19.95 7.92
N LEU A 155 -0.15 -20.58 6.78
CA LEU A 155 -1.04 -21.51 6.08
C LEU A 155 -0.72 -22.96 6.46
N ASP A 156 -1.28 -23.44 7.58
CA ASP A 156 -1.15 -24.84 8.01
C ASP A 156 -2.25 -25.74 7.39
N PRO A 157 -1.90 -26.74 6.54
CA PRO A 157 -2.85 -27.68 5.97
C PRO A 157 -3.62 -28.46 7.02
N LYS A 158 -3.00 -28.78 8.15
CA LYS A 158 -3.66 -29.57 9.20
C LYS A 158 -4.79 -28.78 9.82
N GLU A 159 -4.56 -27.53 10.15
CA GLU A 159 -5.59 -26.64 10.72
C GLU A 159 -6.72 -26.40 9.72
N GLU A 160 -6.39 -26.06 8.46
CA GLU A 160 -7.37 -25.82 7.39
C GLU A 160 -8.26 -27.03 7.11
N LEU A 161 -7.67 -28.22 6.95
CA LEU A 161 -8.42 -29.47 6.77
C LEU A 161 -9.23 -29.81 8.03
N SER A 162 -8.67 -29.59 9.23
CA SER A 162 -9.42 -29.81 10.45
C SER A 162 -10.68 -28.92 10.50
N LEU A 163 -10.54 -27.66 10.11
CA LEU A 163 -11.64 -26.70 10.08
C LEU A 163 -12.69 -27.11 9.03
N GLU A 164 -12.25 -27.51 7.84
CA GLU A 164 -13.11 -28.03 6.76
C GLU A 164 -13.96 -29.23 7.21
N TYR A 165 -13.35 -30.20 7.89
CA TYR A 165 -14.02 -31.42 8.38
C TYR A 165 -14.67 -31.27 9.77
N SER A 166 -14.78 -30.06 10.32
CA SER A 166 -15.34 -29.83 11.67
C SER A 166 -16.75 -30.41 11.82
N LEU A 167 -17.62 -30.17 10.85
CA LEU A 167 -19.01 -30.65 10.88
C LEU A 167 -19.10 -32.17 10.83
N THR A 168 -18.28 -32.82 10.00
CA THR A 168 -18.19 -34.29 9.92
C THR A 168 -17.78 -34.89 11.27
N ARG A 169 -16.99 -34.14 12.05
CA ARG A 169 -16.55 -34.52 13.41
C ARG A 169 -17.51 -34.05 14.51
N SER A 170 -18.72 -33.61 14.16
CA SER A 170 -19.71 -33.08 15.10
C SER A 170 -19.23 -31.85 15.90
N GLN A 171 -18.35 -31.06 15.32
CA GLN A 171 -17.81 -29.82 15.91
C GLN A 171 -18.36 -28.59 15.20
N ASN A 172 -18.67 -27.54 15.97
CA ASN A 172 -18.99 -26.24 15.41
C ASN A 172 -17.71 -25.55 14.91
N ALA A 173 -17.81 -24.76 13.86
CA ALA A 173 -16.74 -23.92 13.35
C ALA A 173 -17.19 -22.44 13.34
N PRO A 174 -17.27 -21.77 14.51
CA PRO A 174 -17.72 -20.38 14.62
C PRO A 174 -16.77 -19.38 13.94
N ASN A 175 -15.50 -19.74 13.79
CA ASN A 175 -14.46 -18.90 13.20
C ASN A 175 -14.16 -19.29 11.75
N ALA A 176 -14.93 -20.19 11.14
CA ALA A 176 -14.70 -20.61 9.76
C ALA A 176 -14.80 -19.43 8.80
N ARG A 177 -13.85 -19.35 7.88
CA ARG A 177 -13.79 -18.32 6.83
C ARG A 177 -13.52 -18.98 5.49
N ARG A 178 -13.90 -18.30 4.41
CA ARG A 178 -13.52 -18.67 3.05
C ARG A 178 -13.09 -17.45 2.27
N GLY A 179 -12.28 -17.64 1.24
CA GLY A 179 -11.97 -16.61 0.26
C GLY A 179 -13.24 -15.92 -0.26
N VAL A 180 -13.11 -14.65 -0.59
CA VAL A 180 -14.17 -13.84 -1.19
C VAL A 180 -14.58 -14.34 -2.58
N GLY A 181 -13.67 -14.96 -3.34
CA GLY A 181 -13.90 -15.42 -4.71
C GLY A 181 -12.89 -14.81 -5.66
N ILE A 182 -13.29 -13.78 -6.42
CA ILE A 182 -12.43 -13.03 -7.34
C ILE A 182 -11.97 -11.73 -6.71
N VAL A 183 -10.65 -11.50 -6.69
CA VAL A 183 -10.00 -10.28 -6.20
C VAL A 183 -9.31 -9.56 -7.34
N VAL A 184 -9.57 -8.26 -7.51
CA VAL A 184 -8.83 -7.39 -8.43
C VAL A 184 -7.80 -6.59 -7.64
N LEU A 185 -6.54 -6.59 -8.08
CA LEU A 185 -5.44 -5.87 -7.44
C LEU A 185 -4.94 -4.75 -8.32
N ARG A 186 -5.02 -3.51 -7.83
CA ARG A 186 -4.44 -2.31 -8.47
C ARG A 186 -3.28 -1.76 -7.61
N PRO A 187 -2.04 -2.21 -7.88
CA PRO A 187 -0.87 -1.80 -7.11
C PRO A 187 -0.49 -0.34 -7.38
N THR A 188 0.17 0.29 -6.41
CA THR A 188 0.78 1.62 -6.58
C THR A 188 1.96 1.58 -7.54
N GLN A 189 2.28 2.73 -8.13
CA GLN A 189 3.48 2.86 -8.96
C GLN A 189 4.76 3.03 -8.13
N HIS A 190 4.65 3.63 -6.93
CA HIS A 190 5.72 3.62 -5.94
C HIS A 190 5.89 2.21 -5.38
N THR A 191 7.12 1.68 -5.36
CA THR A 191 7.46 0.34 -4.85
C THR A 191 6.56 -0.77 -5.43
N LEU A 192 6.51 -0.83 -6.76
CA LEU A 192 5.59 -1.68 -7.51
C LEU A 192 5.72 -3.18 -7.16
N LEU A 193 6.94 -3.67 -6.90
CA LEU A 193 7.15 -5.09 -6.57
C LEU A 193 6.44 -5.44 -5.27
N PHE A 194 6.72 -4.68 -4.20
CA PHE A 194 6.11 -4.95 -2.90
C PHE A 194 4.58 -4.77 -2.98
N SER A 195 4.13 -3.70 -3.63
CA SER A 195 2.72 -3.35 -3.80
C SER A 195 1.92 -4.40 -4.58
N ALA A 196 2.56 -5.14 -5.50
CA ALA A 196 1.93 -6.24 -6.22
C ALA A 196 1.97 -7.56 -5.43
N ILE A 197 3.15 -7.93 -4.90
CA ILE A 197 3.37 -9.25 -4.27
C ILE A 197 2.67 -9.38 -2.92
N SER A 198 2.69 -8.34 -2.09
CA SER A 198 2.13 -8.35 -0.73
C SER A 198 0.62 -8.65 -0.69
N PRO A 199 -0.25 -7.96 -1.45
CA PRO A 199 -1.66 -8.33 -1.51
C PRO A 199 -1.92 -9.62 -2.30
N LEU A 200 -1.09 -9.95 -3.31
CA LEU A 200 -1.23 -11.17 -4.10
C LEU A 200 -1.05 -12.42 -3.24
N CYS A 201 -0.01 -12.47 -2.40
CA CYS A 201 0.22 -13.62 -1.54
C CYS A 201 -0.90 -13.80 -0.50
N ALA A 202 -1.37 -12.71 0.10
CA ALA A 202 -2.48 -12.73 1.04
C ALA A 202 -3.80 -13.19 0.38
N ALA A 203 -4.07 -12.77 -0.86
CA ALA A 203 -5.24 -13.20 -1.62
C ALA A 203 -5.17 -14.69 -2.00
N ILE A 204 -4.00 -15.20 -2.41
CA ILE A 204 -3.76 -16.62 -2.68
C ILE A 204 -3.97 -17.45 -1.40
N ALA A 205 -3.38 -17.02 -0.29
CA ALA A 205 -3.50 -17.73 0.98
C ALA A 205 -4.95 -17.79 1.50
N ALA A 206 -5.76 -16.76 1.25
CA ALA A 206 -7.19 -16.78 1.55
C ALA A 206 -8.03 -17.65 0.59
N GLY A 207 -7.45 -18.14 -0.51
CA GLY A 207 -8.10 -19.05 -1.46
C GLY A 207 -8.86 -18.36 -2.59
N ASN A 208 -8.42 -17.18 -3.01
CA ASN A 208 -9.06 -16.41 -4.07
C ASN A 208 -8.43 -16.64 -5.45
N CYS A 209 -9.23 -16.45 -6.49
CA CYS A 209 -8.75 -16.17 -7.84
C CYS A 209 -8.39 -14.68 -7.93
N VAL A 210 -7.31 -14.34 -8.62
CA VAL A 210 -6.78 -12.97 -8.61
C VAL A 210 -6.58 -12.43 -10.02
N ALA A 211 -7.00 -11.19 -10.24
CA ALA A 211 -6.64 -10.39 -11.39
C ALA A 211 -5.69 -9.27 -10.95
N LEU A 212 -4.41 -9.37 -11.31
CA LEU A 212 -3.40 -8.37 -11.01
C LEU A 212 -3.26 -7.39 -12.18
N TYR A 213 -3.48 -6.11 -11.89
CA TYR A 213 -3.26 -5.02 -12.83
C TYR A 213 -1.80 -4.59 -12.82
N LEU A 214 -1.12 -4.72 -13.97
CA LEU A 214 0.23 -4.21 -14.19
C LEU A 214 0.20 -3.31 -15.43
N PRO A 215 0.26 -1.98 -15.28
CA PRO A 215 0.06 -1.07 -16.40
C PRO A 215 1.18 -1.23 -17.44
N LYS A 216 0.83 -1.23 -18.73
CA LYS A 216 1.78 -1.14 -19.87
C LYS A 216 2.34 0.28 -19.98
N THR A 217 3.18 0.65 -19.02
CA THR A 217 3.97 1.88 -19.04
C THR A 217 5.36 1.58 -19.62
N THR A 218 6.20 2.60 -19.75
CA THR A 218 7.64 2.44 -20.05
C THR A 218 8.45 1.84 -18.88
N SER A 219 7.79 1.42 -17.79
CA SER A 219 8.43 0.78 -16.64
C SER A 219 8.98 -0.58 -17.02
N THR A 220 10.29 -0.74 -16.84
CA THR A 220 10.99 -2.02 -16.99
C THR A 220 10.53 -3.03 -15.94
N THR A 221 10.24 -2.56 -14.73
CA THR A 221 9.73 -3.37 -13.60
C THR A 221 8.38 -4.00 -13.94
N SER A 222 7.42 -3.22 -14.43
CA SER A 222 6.09 -3.74 -14.82
C SER A 222 6.21 -4.85 -15.88
N GLY A 223 7.00 -4.61 -16.93
CA GLY A 223 7.22 -5.58 -18.00
C GLY A 223 7.93 -6.85 -17.53
N LEU A 224 8.91 -6.72 -16.63
CA LEU A 224 9.59 -7.86 -16.02
C LEU A 224 8.63 -8.68 -15.15
N LEU A 225 7.85 -8.03 -14.27
CA LEU A 225 6.88 -8.71 -13.41
C LEU A 225 5.84 -9.50 -14.22
N GLN A 226 5.34 -8.95 -15.33
CA GLN A 226 4.45 -9.69 -16.23
C GLN A 226 5.12 -10.97 -16.76
N ARG A 227 6.38 -10.89 -17.19
CA ARG A 227 7.12 -12.05 -17.72
C ARG A 227 7.44 -13.10 -16.66
N VAL A 228 7.73 -12.66 -15.44
CA VAL A 228 8.13 -13.51 -14.31
C VAL A 228 6.92 -14.19 -13.68
N LEU A 229 5.80 -13.49 -13.51
CA LEU A 229 4.64 -13.98 -12.78
C LEU A 229 3.69 -14.86 -13.63
N VAL A 230 3.53 -14.57 -14.93
CA VAL A 230 2.67 -15.38 -15.84
C VAL A 230 3.03 -16.87 -15.89
N PRO A 231 4.32 -17.28 -15.93
CA PRO A 231 4.68 -18.70 -15.88
C PRO A 231 4.73 -19.27 -14.46
N ALA A 232 4.78 -18.43 -13.43
CA ALA A 232 4.91 -18.87 -12.04
C ALA A 232 3.60 -19.37 -11.43
N LEU A 233 2.47 -18.86 -11.90
CA LEU A 233 1.14 -19.11 -11.34
C LEU A 233 0.23 -19.85 -12.34
N ASP A 234 -0.80 -20.51 -11.81
CA ASP A 234 -1.87 -21.08 -12.63
C ASP A 234 -2.59 -19.99 -13.43
N ARG A 235 -2.44 -20.03 -14.76
CA ARG A 235 -2.96 -19.02 -15.68
C ARG A 235 -4.49 -18.94 -15.70
N ASP A 236 -5.18 -19.98 -15.26
CA ASP A 236 -6.65 -19.97 -15.20
C ASP A 236 -7.16 -19.31 -13.92
N ALA A 237 -6.39 -19.36 -12.81
CA ALA A 237 -6.78 -18.81 -11.51
C ALA A 237 -6.14 -17.43 -11.21
N PHE A 238 -5.03 -17.10 -11.88
CA PHE A 238 -4.26 -15.87 -11.66
C PHE A 238 -4.02 -15.16 -12.99
N MET A 239 -4.76 -14.07 -13.21
CA MET A 239 -4.70 -13.27 -14.42
C MET A 239 -3.82 -12.04 -14.21
N ILE A 240 -2.95 -11.74 -15.19
CA ILE A 240 -2.18 -10.50 -15.22
C ILE A 240 -2.64 -9.68 -16.42
N THR A 241 -3.13 -8.48 -16.17
CA THR A 241 -3.72 -7.61 -17.19
C THR A 241 -3.09 -6.22 -17.18
N ASP A 242 -2.97 -5.64 -18.37
CA ASP A 242 -2.44 -4.31 -18.65
C ASP A 242 -3.51 -3.26 -18.92
N SER A 243 -4.68 -3.70 -19.35
CA SER A 243 -5.77 -2.83 -19.76
C SER A 243 -6.87 -2.87 -18.70
N PRO A 244 -7.20 -1.72 -18.11
CA PRO A 244 -8.38 -1.59 -17.30
C PRO A 244 -9.55 -1.47 -18.28
N SER A 245 -9.92 -2.56 -18.96
CA SER A 245 -11.29 -2.67 -19.47
C SER A 245 -12.16 -3.07 -18.28
N GLU A 246 -12.33 -2.08 -17.40
CA GLU A 246 -12.77 -2.19 -16.01
C GLU A 246 -14.18 -2.75 -15.87
N ASP A 247 -15.05 -2.52 -16.85
CA ASP A 247 -16.47 -2.76 -16.62
C ASP A 247 -16.84 -4.23 -16.42
N ASP A 248 -16.19 -5.18 -17.10
CA ASP A 248 -16.56 -6.59 -16.96
C ASP A 248 -15.86 -7.22 -15.73
N LEU A 249 -14.57 -6.94 -15.53
CA LEU A 249 -13.80 -7.45 -14.40
C LEU A 249 -14.20 -6.82 -13.06
N VAL A 250 -14.49 -5.52 -13.01
CA VAL A 250 -14.92 -4.83 -11.78
C VAL A 250 -16.34 -5.23 -11.42
N LYS A 251 -17.23 -5.47 -12.40
CA LYS A 251 -18.58 -6.03 -12.10
C LYS A 251 -18.51 -7.41 -11.47
N GLU A 252 -17.47 -8.18 -11.79
CA GLU A 252 -17.26 -9.52 -11.24
C GLU A 252 -16.42 -9.54 -9.97
N ALA A 253 -15.64 -8.48 -9.73
CA ALA A 253 -14.78 -8.35 -8.58
C ALA A 253 -15.61 -8.43 -7.30
N THR A 254 -15.35 -9.47 -6.51
CA THR A 254 -15.98 -9.58 -5.19
C THR A 254 -15.26 -8.69 -4.18
N VAL A 255 -13.95 -8.48 -4.38
CA VAL A 255 -13.16 -7.46 -3.72
C VAL A 255 -12.26 -6.75 -4.74
N ASP A 256 -12.19 -5.43 -4.65
CA ASP A 256 -11.33 -4.59 -5.48
C ASP A 256 -10.34 -3.81 -4.61
N VAL A 257 -9.05 -4.09 -4.77
CA VAL A 257 -7.97 -3.48 -3.99
C VAL A 257 -7.42 -2.29 -4.75
N ILE A 258 -7.65 -1.10 -4.22
CA ILE A 258 -7.24 0.17 -4.83
C ILE A 258 -6.23 0.84 -3.92
N GLN A 259 -4.95 0.82 -4.30
CA GLN A 259 -3.89 1.33 -3.45
C GLN A 259 -3.63 2.85 -3.60
N GLU A 260 -4.13 3.47 -4.68
CA GLU A 260 -4.05 4.91 -4.93
C GLU A 260 -5.45 5.53 -5.00
N PHE A 261 -6.26 5.36 -3.96
CA PHE A 261 -7.59 5.95 -3.95
C PHE A 261 -7.53 7.44 -3.65
N ARG A 262 -8.12 8.23 -4.57
CA ARG A 262 -8.10 9.71 -4.52
C ARG A 262 -9.48 10.33 -4.37
N SER A 263 -10.54 9.54 -4.30
CA SER A 263 -11.90 10.07 -4.17
C SER A 263 -12.17 10.54 -2.74
N GLU A 264 -12.86 11.67 -2.59
CA GLU A 264 -13.29 12.20 -1.30
C GLU A 264 -14.57 11.53 -0.76
N GLY A 265 -15.15 10.59 -1.52
CA GLY A 265 -16.34 9.85 -1.12
C GLY A 265 -16.05 8.58 -0.32
N ARG A 266 -17.08 8.01 0.32
CA ARG A 266 -17.01 6.66 0.91
C ARG A 266 -16.73 5.64 -0.20
N HIS A 267 -15.73 4.80 0.02
CA HIS A 267 -15.46 3.67 -0.85
C HIS A 267 -16.56 2.60 -0.68
N LEU A 268 -16.72 1.73 -1.68
CA LEU A 268 -17.74 0.69 -1.64
C LEU A 268 -17.36 -0.41 -0.64
N ALA A 269 -18.33 -1.09 -0.06
CA ALA A 269 -18.09 -2.15 0.94
C ALA A 269 -17.28 -3.35 0.40
N ASN A 270 -17.20 -3.49 -0.93
CA ASN A 270 -16.37 -4.49 -1.61
C ASN A 270 -14.99 -3.95 -2.01
N GLN A 271 -14.57 -2.79 -1.54
CA GLN A 271 -13.26 -2.22 -1.86
C GLN A 271 -12.33 -2.28 -0.65
N VAL A 272 -11.08 -2.64 -0.89
CA VAL A 272 -9.99 -2.52 0.09
C VAL A 272 -9.11 -1.37 -0.39
N VAL A 273 -9.21 -0.25 0.32
CA VAL A 273 -8.73 1.03 -0.19
C VAL A 273 -7.56 1.56 0.63
N SER A 274 -6.51 2.01 -0.05
CA SER A 274 -5.43 2.79 0.56
C SER A 274 -5.46 4.24 0.05
N THR A 275 -5.38 5.21 0.96
CA THR A 275 -5.40 6.64 0.64
C THR A 275 -4.04 7.29 0.94
N PRO A 276 -3.14 7.42 -0.05
CA PRO A 276 -1.82 8.01 0.16
C PRO A 276 -1.85 9.53 0.38
N ALA A 277 -3.01 10.19 0.19
CA ALA A 277 -3.18 11.63 0.34
C ALA A 277 -3.22 12.11 1.80
N ALA A 278 -3.41 11.22 2.76
CA ALA A 278 -3.41 11.58 4.18
C ALA A 278 -2.00 11.94 4.67
N LEU A 279 -1.92 12.98 5.50
CA LEU A 279 -0.66 13.52 6.00
C LEU A 279 -0.05 12.64 7.08
N THR A 280 1.27 12.68 7.17
CA THR A 280 2.04 12.04 8.23
C THR A 280 2.82 13.12 8.98
N VAL A 281 2.64 13.20 10.30
CA VAL A 281 3.23 14.26 11.13
C VAL A 281 4.24 13.68 12.11
N ALA A 282 5.39 14.33 12.26
CA ALA A 282 6.34 14.02 13.32
C ALA A 282 6.34 15.15 14.37
N VAL A 283 6.24 14.82 15.65
CA VAL A 283 6.35 15.78 16.76
C VAL A 283 7.64 15.52 17.53
N VAL A 284 8.44 16.56 17.73
CA VAL A 284 9.69 16.53 18.49
C VAL A 284 9.53 17.41 19.73
N ASP A 285 9.37 16.77 20.88
CA ASP A 285 9.22 17.42 22.17
C ASP A 285 10.58 17.88 22.77
N ARG A 286 10.53 18.73 23.81
CA ARG A 286 11.68 19.15 24.61
C ARG A 286 12.48 18.00 25.20
N THR A 287 11.80 16.90 25.50
CA THR A 287 12.41 15.72 26.12
C THR A 287 12.98 14.71 25.11
N ALA A 288 12.85 14.99 23.81
CA ALA A 288 13.28 14.10 22.75
C ALA A 288 14.81 13.95 22.67
N ASN A 289 15.26 12.75 22.30
CA ASN A 289 16.63 12.58 21.80
C ASN A 289 16.70 13.12 20.36
N LEU A 290 17.26 14.32 20.22
CA LEU A 290 17.31 15.05 18.95
C LEU A 290 18.15 14.34 17.88
N VAL A 291 19.21 13.62 18.27
CA VAL A 291 20.10 12.94 17.32
C VAL A 291 19.35 11.77 16.66
N THR A 292 18.68 10.94 17.47
CA THR A 292 17.89 9.83 16.95
C THR A 292 16.68 10.33 16.17
N ALA A 293 15.99 11.37 16.67
CA ALA A 293 14.85 11.97 15.99
C ALA A 293 15.24 12.52 14.61
N ALA A 294 16.30 13.32 14.53
CA ALA A 294 16.79 13.87 13.27
C ALA A 294 17.19 12.75 12.29
N LYS A 295 17.94 11.73 12.74
CA LYS A 295 18.34 10.61 11.90
C LYS A 295 17.13 9.85 11.34
N SER A 296 16.18 9.47 12.20
CA SER A 296 14.98 8.74 11.79
C SER A 296 14.11 9.55 10.84
N ILE A 297 13.85 10.83 11.13
CA ILE A 297 12.98 11.69 10.32
C ILE A 297 13.59 11.96 8.95
N VAL A 298 14.89 12.31 8.89
CA VAL A 298 15.58 12.59 7.63
C VAL A 298 15.65 11.34 6.77
N HIS A 299 16.05 10.19 7.33
CA HIS A 299 16.08 8.94 6.58
C HIS A 299 14.69 8.55 6.07
N ALA A 300 13.65 8.68 6.90
CA ALA A 300 12.29 8.36 6.51
C ALA A 300 11.77 9.26 5.39
N ARG A 301 12.11 10.55 5.40
CA ARG A 301 11.67 11.49 4.36
C ARG A 301 12.44 11.34 3.05
N LEU A 302 13.72 11.02 3.11
CA LEU A 302 14.56 10.92 1.91
C LEU A 302 14.54 9.54 1.26
N ALA A 303 14.15 8.51 2.01
CA ALA A 303 13.97 7.15 1.48
C ALA A 303 12.99 7.13 0.30
N GLN A 304 13.28 6.31 -0.71
CA GLN A 304 12.45 6.13 -1.91
C GLN A 304 12.16 7.46 -2.64
N GLY A 305 13.01 8.46 -2.45
CA GLY A 305 12.84 9.80 -3.02
C GLY A 305 11.66 10.59 -2.45
N GLY A 306 11.23 10.32 -1.21
CA GLY A 306 10.15 11.06 -0.54
C GLY A 306 8.73 10.72 -1.00
N LYS A 307 8.58 9.66 -1.80
CA LYS A 307 7.29 9.21 -2.35
C LYS A 307 6.50 8.31 -1.40
N SER A 308 7.10 7.89 -0.28
CA SER A 308 6.42 7.04 0.67
C SER A 308 5.22 7.75 1.31
N PRO A 309 4.04 7.11 1.37
CA PRO A 309 2.90 7.64 2.12
C PRO A 309 3.21 7.82 3.61
N TYR A 310 4.11 7.02 4.18
CA TYR A 310 4.49 7.10 5.60
C TYR A 310 5.69 8.02 5.87
N ALA A 311 6.25 8.67 4.84
CA ALA A 311 7.26 9.69 5.05
C ALA A 311 6.65 10.90 5.81
N PRO A 312 7.34 11.45 6.82
CA PRO A 312 6.84 12.63 7.53
C PRO A 312 6.75 13.82 6.58
N ASP A 313 5.57 14.41 6.45
CA ASP A 313 5.32 15.58 5.61
C ASP A 313 5.74 16.87 6.33
N ILE A 314 5.42 16.93 7.63
CA ILE A 314 5.76 18.04 8.51
C ILE A 314 6.31 17.54 9.84
N VAL A 315 7.33 18.24 10.32
CA VAL A 315 7.93 18.05 11.63
C VAL A 315 7.58 19.24 12.52
N LEU A 316 6.81 18.98 13.56
CA LEU A 316 6.46 19.94 14.61
C LEU A 316 7.52 19.87 15.70
N VAL A 317 8.34 20.90 15.83
CA VAL A 317 9.44 20.93 16.80
C VAL A 317 9.13 21.97 17.86
N ASN A 318 9.29 21.61 19.12
CA ASN A 318 9.14 22.56 20.20
C ASN A 318 10.13 23.74 20.04
N GLU A 319 9.66 24.98 20.23
CA GLU A 319 10.43 26.21 20.00
C GLU A 319 11.80 26.22 20.70
N PHE A 320 11.90 25.64 21.90
CA PHE A 320 13.14 25.56 22.67
C PHE A 320 14.19 24.60 22.07
N MET A 321 13.74 23.63 21.29
CA MET A 321 14.60 22.62 20.66
C MET A 321 14.83 22.89 19.17
N ARG A 322 14.13 23.85 18.58
CA ARG A 322 14.19 24.20 17.15
C ARG A 322 15.62 24.27 16.62
N GLU A 323 16.46 25.12 17.21
CA GLU A 323 17.80 25.38 16.69
C GLU A 323 18.70 24.15 16.79
N LYS A 324 18.65 23.45 17.92
CA LYS A 324 19.41 22.21 18.13
C LYS A 324 18.94 21.10 17.18
N PHE A 325 17.64 21.00 16.93
CA PHE A 325 17.09 20.04 16.00
C PHE A 325 17.51 20.33 14.55
N LEU A 326 17.42 21.59 14.11
CA LEU A 326 17.87 21.98 12.77
C LEU A 326 19.37 21.72 12.56
N GLN A 327 20.20 21.95 13.59
CA GLN A 327 21.61 21.57 13.57
C GLN A 327 21.80 20.06 13.43
N ALA A 328 21.07 19.25 14.21
CA ALA A 328 21.12 17.79 14.10
C ALA A 328 20.70 17.30 12.71
N VAL A 329 19.63 17.87 12.14
CA VAL A 329 19.18 17.59 10.77
C VAL A 329 20.25 17.96 9.74
N PHE A 330 20.88 19.13 9.88
CA PHE A 330 21.97 19.57 9.02
C PHE A 330 23.14 18.58 9.03
N HIS A 331 23.54 18.10 10.21
CA HIS A 331 24.59 17.10 10.36
C HIS A 331 24.26 15.78 9.68
N VAL A 332 23.03 15.28 9.83
CA VAL A 332 22.61 14.02 9.18
C VAL A 332 22.63 14.17 7.66
N LEU A 333 22.11 15.28 7.13
CA LEU A 333 22.07 15.54 5.68
C LEU A 333 23.44 15.59 5.02
N HIS A 334 24.47 16.04 5.75
CA HIS A 334 25.85 16.18 5.26
C HIS A 334 26.77 15.06 5.74
N SER A 335 26.27 14.06 6.45
CA SER A 335 27.09 12.98 6.96
C SER A 335 27.59 12.05 5.84
N GLU A 336 28.87 11.70 5.88
CA GLU A 336 29.53 10.91 4.82
C GLU A 336 29.26 9.39 4.87
N GLU A 337 28.57 8.88 5.91
CA GLU A 337 28.13 7.46 5.96
C GLU A 337 27.27 7.08 4.75
N ASP A 338 26.73 8.09 4.08
CA ASP A 338 25.87 8.01 2.91
C ASP A 338 26.59 8.28 1.57
N ALA A 339 27.86 8.69 1.58
CA ALA A 339 28.61 9.06 0.36
C ALA A 339 28.91 7.87 -0.58
N GLN A 340 28.93 6.63 -0.06
CA GLN A 340 29.09 5.43 -0.88
C GLN A 340 27.86 5.16 -1.78
N SER A 341 26.67 5.65 -1.41
CA SER A 341 25.47 5.59 -2.27
C SER A 341 25.49 6.60 -3.43
N ILE A 342 26.34 7.63 -3.35
CA ILE A 342 26.40 8.75 -4.30
C ILE A 342 27.14 8.37 -5.59
N GLN A 343 28.09 7.42 -5.53
CA GLN A 343 28.73 6.88 -6.74
C GLN A 343 27.81 5.93 -7.54
N GLU A 344 26.82 5.29 -6.91
CA GLU A 344 25.90 4.35 -7.58
C GLU A 344 24.78 5.04 -8.37
N SER A 345 24.44 6.29 -8.09
CA SER A 345 23.26 6.97 -8.65
C SER A 345 23.58 7.96 -9.79
N GLN A 346 24.21 7.49 -10.87
CA GLN A 346 24.29 8.22 -12.14
C GLN A 346 23.17 7.87 -13.14
N THR A 347 22.16 7.11 -12.70
CA THR A 347 21.09 6.68 -13.60
C THR A 347 20.29 7.87 -14.16
N PRO A 348 19.75 7.77 -15.39
CA PRO A 348 18.91 8.81 -15.97
C PRO A 348 17.71 9.19 -15.09
N ALA A 349 17.13 8.22 -14.39
CA ALA A 349 16.04 8.45 -13.42
C ALA A 349 16.50 9.29 -12.22
N ALA A 350 17.69 9.02 -11.67
CA ALA A 350 18.27 9.84 -10.59
C ALA A 350 18.59 11.27 -11.06
N ARG A 351 19.07 11.45 -12.31
CA ARG A 351 19.30 12.79 -12.89
C ARG A 351 17.99 13.56 -13.11
N LYS A 352 16.95 12.90 -13.64
CA LYS A 352 15.62 13.48 -13.79
C LYS A 352 15.05 13.92 -12.44
N ARG A 353 15.17 13.06 -11.42
CA ARG A 353 14.78 13.38 -10.04
C ARG A 353 15.51 14.62 -9.52
N ARG A 354 16.82 14.72 -9.76
CA ARG A 354 17.61 15.90 -9.37
C ARG A 354 17.12 17.19 -10.03
N SER A 355 16.69 17.12 -11.30
CA SER A 355 16.09 18.29 -11.97
C SER A 355 14.70 18.64 -11.44
N GLU A 356 13.87 17.64 -11.09
CA GLU A 356 12.55 17.84 -10.48
C GLU A 356 12.67 18.50 -9.10
N ILE A 357 13.61 18.04 -8.26
CA ILE A 357 13.90 18.65 -6.96
C ILE A 357 14.31 20.12 -7.13
N LYS A 358 15.24 20.42 -8.05
CA LYS A 358 15.64 21.81 -8.33
C LYS A 358 14.47 22.69 -8.77
N HIS A 359 13.56 22.14 -9.57
CA HIS A 359 12.36 22.85 -9.99
C HIS A 359 11.42 23.10 -8.79
N ALA A 360 11.16 22.08 -7.98
CA ALA A 360 10.32 22.18 -6.78
C ALA A 360 10.88 23.20 -5.76
N ILE A 361 12.21 23.25 -5.60
CA ILE A 361 12.90 24.28 -4.80
C ILE A 361 12.61 25.68 -5.36
N SER A 362 12.79 25.88 -6.68
CA SER A 362 12.59 27.19 -7.31
C SER A 362 11.14 27.69 -7.20
N GLU A 363 10.18 26.78 -7.31
CA GLU A 363 8.75 27.09 -7.19
C GLU A 363 8.35 27.38 -5.73
N SER A 364 8.96 26.66 -4.77
CA SER A 364 8.74 26.87 -3.34
C SER A 364 9.38 28.16 -2.81
N GLN A 365 10.56 28.53 -3.31
CA GLN A 365 11.24 29.78 -2.95
C GLN A 365 10.48 31.03 -3.41
N ASN A 366 9.71 30.95 -4.50
CA ASN A 366 8.88 32.06 -4.99
C ASN A 366 7.67 32.36 -4.09
N LYS A 367 7.35 31.49 -3.11
CA LYS A 367 6.37 31.76 -2.06
C LYS A 367 7.13 32.28 -0.83
N SER A 368 7.06 33.59 -0.60
CA SER A 368 7.80 34.41 0.38
C SER A 368 7.75 33.99 1.87
N LYS A 369 7.24 32.81 2.20
CA LYS A 369 6.97 32.33 3.57
C LYS A 369 7.76 31.08 3.98
N LEU A 370 8.57 30.52 3.08
CA LEU A 370 9.46 29.38 3.36
C LEU A 370 10.91 29.87 3.51
N ARG A 371 11.59 29.45 4.58
CA ARG A 371 13.03 29.69 4.74
C ARG A 371 13.79 28.42 4.40
N LEU A 372 14.67 28.49 3.39
CA LEU A 372 15.61 27.42 3.11
C LEU A 372 16.61 27.31 4.28
N VAL A 373 16.66 26.14 4.92
CA VAL A 373 17.62 25.85 5.99
C VAL A 373 18.87 25.20 5.41
N SER A 374 18.67 24.21 4.55
CA SER A 374 19.75 23.39 4.01
C SER A 374 19.34 22.73 2.70
N GLU A 375 20.28 22.67 1.77
CA GLU A 375 20.14 21.97 0.49
C GLU A 375 21.30 20.97 0.39
N ALA A 376 20.96 19.70 0.20
CA ALA A 376 21.92 18.62 -0.05
C ALA A 376 21.52 17.86 -1.32
N GLU A 377 22.40 17.02 -1.86
CA GLU A 377 22.09 16.25 -3.08
C GLU A 377 20.89 15.31 -2.90
N LYS A 378 20.67 14.82 -1.67
CA LYS A 378 19.59 13.87 -1.35
C LYS A 378 18.23 14.53 -1.13
N GLY A 379 18.19 15.82 -0.77
CA GLY A 379 16.95 16.50 -0.43
C GLY A 379 17.16 17.86 0.24
N VAL A 380 16.04 18.49 0.58
CA VAL A 380 16.00 19.90 0.99
C VAL A 380 15.21 20.06 2.27
N VAL A 381 15.65 20.97 3.14
CA VAL A 381 14.94 21.30 4.38
C VAL A 381 14.45 22.74 4.36
N PHE A 382 13.16 22.90 4.61
CA PHE A 382 12.50 24.19 4.73
C PHE A 382 11.98 24.40 6.15
N GLU A 383 12.21 25.59 6.68
CA GLU A 383 11.54 26.09 7.89
C GLU A 383 10.30 26.89 7.47
N VAL A 384 9.14 26.47 7.98
CA VAL A 384 7.84 27.10 7.73
C VAL A 384 7.48 27.99 8.90
N LYS A 385 7.41 29.31 8.66
CA LYS A 385 7.08 30.29 9.71
C LYS A 385 5.59 30.47 9.93
N ASP A 386 4.79 30.32 8.87
CA ASP A 386 3.36 30.60 8.88
C ASP A 386 2.55 29.32 9.12
N ARG A 387 1.55 29.41 10.00
CA ARG A 387 0.72 28.25 10.40
C ARG A 387 -0.29 27.87 9.32
N ASP A 388 -0.82 28.87 8.61
CA ASP A 388 -1.92 28.71 7.63
C ASP A 388 -1.42 28.41 6.21
N HIS A 389 -0.18 27.95 6.07
CA HIS A 389 0.40 27.74 4.75
C HIS A 389 -0.28 26.55 4.04
N SER A 390 -0.73 26.72 2.80
CA SER A 390 -1.45 25.68 2.04
C SER A 390 -0.66 24.39 1.80
N LEU A 391 0.66 24.42 1.98
CA LEU A 391 1.52 23.24 1.96
C LEU A 391 1.37 22.36 3.21
N MET A 392 0.88 22.91 4.33
CA MET A 392 0.66 22.15 5.57
C MET A 392 -0.52 21.18 5.48
N LEU A 393 -1.39 21.34 4.47
CA LEU A 393 -2.63 20.58 4.31
C LEU A 393 -2.56 19.54 3.18
N ASN A 394 -1.49 19.55 2.39
CA ASN A 394 -1.36 18.71 1.21
C ASN A 394 -0.18 17.75 1.32
N LYS A 395 -0.37 16.52 0.86
CA LYS A 395 0.67 15.50 0.82
C LYS A 395 1.85 15.96 -0.03
N ILE A 396 3.05 15.86 0.52
CA ILE A 396 4.27 16.18 -0.23
C ILE A 396 4.83 14.85 -0.76
N GLN A 397 5.15 14.81 -2.05
CA GLN A 397 5.69 13.61 -2.72
C GLN A 397 7.17 13.74 -3.10
N ASP A 398 7.75 14.91 -2.83
CA ASP A 398 9.15 15.23 -3.13
C ASP A 398 10.03 15.01 -1.89
N PRO A 399 11.35 14.80 -2.05
CA PRO A 399 12.30 14.63 -0.93
C PRO A 399 12.62 15.98 -0.25
N CYS A 400 11.58 16.67 0.20
CA CYS A 400 11.61 17.93 0.93
C CYS A 400 11.07 17.70 2.34
N LEU A 401 11.79 18.16 3.35
CA LEU A 401 11.36 18.10 4.76
C LEU A 401 10.94 19.49 5.23
N PHE A 402 9.74 19.61 5.78
CA PHE A 402 9.24 20.85 6.34
C PHE A 402 9.26 20.80 7.86
N VAL A 403 9.85 21.83 8.47
CA VAL A 403 9.95 21.98 9.91
C VAL A 403 9.14 23.19 10.33
N HIS A 404 8.25 23.00 11.30
CA HIS A 404 7.43 24.06 11.89
C HIS A 404 7.61 24.08 13.39
N THR A 405 7.55 25.28 13.97
CA THR A 405 7.82 25.49 15.40
C THR A 405 6.51 25.56 16.18
N VAL A 406 6.40 24.74 17.22
CA VAL A 406 5.24 24.70 18.13
C VAL A 406 5.63 25.16 19.53
N ARG A 407 4.70 25.79 20.25
CA ARG A 407 4.95 26.35 21.59
C ARG A 407 4.80 25.30 22.70
N SER A 408 3.75 24.48 22.59
CA SER A 408 3.38 23.44 23.57
C SER A 408 2.95 22.15 22.88
N LEU A 409 2.70 21.10 23.67
CA LEU A 409 2.10 19.86 23.16
C LEU A 409 0.67 20.09 22.65
N ASP A 410 -0.12 20.90 23.35
CA ASP A 410 -1.48 21.26 22.92
C ASP A 410 -1.46 22.02 21.59
N ASP A 411 -0.49 22.93 21.41
CA ASP A 411 -0.30 23.64 20.14
C ASP A 411 0.02 22.67 18.98
N ALA A 412 0.81 21.64 19.25
CA ALA A 412 1.12 20.58 18.29
C ALA A 412 -0.11 19.71 17.97
N ILE A 413 -0.93 19.40 18.97
CA ILE A 413 -2.19 18.66 18.82
C ILE A 413 -3.19 19.46 17.97
N ASP A 414 -3.41 20.72 18.30
CA ASP A 414 -4.31 21.61 17.57
C ASP A 414 -3.88 21.76 16.11
N PHE A 415 -2.56 21.84 15.87
CA PHE A 415 -2.03 21.87 14.51
C PHE A 415 -2.30 20.53 13.78
N ALA A 416 -1.93 19.42 14.40
CA ALA A 416 -2.06 18.08 13.81
C ALA A 416 -3.52 17.74 13.46
N ASN A 417 -4.46 18.18 14.30
CA ASN A 417 -5.89 17.93 14.14
C ASN A 417 -6.62 18.99 13.30
N SER A 418 -5.93 20.01 12.80
CA SER A 418 -6.56 21.06 11.96
C SER A 418 -7.04 20.56 10.59
N GLY A 419 -6.51 19.42 10.13
CA GLY A 419 -6.80 18.82 8.83
C GLY A 419 -7.69 17.58 8.90
N LYS A 420 -7.50 16.68 7.93
CA LYS A 420 -8.09 15.33 7.93
C LYS A 420 -7.28 14.44 8.90
N THR A 421 -7.88 13.34 9.35
CA THR A 421 -7.19 12.32 10.16
C THR A 421 -5.87 11.91 9.51
N LEU A 422 -4.80 11.92 10.30
CA LEU A 422 -3.45 11.66 9.84
C LEU A 422 -3.26 10.17 9.51
N LEU A 423 -2.42 9.88 8.51
CA LEU A 423 -2.03 8.51 8.21
C LEU A 423 -1.16 7.93 9.31
N ALA A 424 -0.21 8.70 9.83
CA ALA A 424 0.63 8.32 10.97
C ALA A 424 1.09 9.53 11.78
N GLY A 425 1.26 9.33 13.09
CA GLY A 425 1.89 10.27 14.02
C GLY A 425 3.19 9.70 14.58
N TYR A 426 4.32 10.38 14.39
CA TYR A 426 5.60 9.99 14.96
C TYR A 426 5.95 10.91 16.13
N PHE A 427 5.93 10.41 17.37
CA PHE A 427 6.12 11.21 18.56
C PHE A 427 7.48 10.92 19.18
N PHE A 428 8.42 11.84 19.01
CA PHE A 428 9.72 11.81 19.67
C PHE A 428 9.62 12.59 20.98
N ALA A 429 9.45 11.87 22.08
CA ALA A 429 9.24 12.42 23.42
C ALA A 429 9.44 11.35 24.51
N GLN A 430 9.49 11.75 25.77
CA GLN A 430 9.36 10.82 26.90
C GLN A 430 7.98 10.12 26.93
N PRO A 431 7.87 8.93 27.56
CA PRO A 431 6.65 8.13 27.52
C PRO A 431 5.38 8.86 27.96
N ASP A 432 5.44 9.75 28.96
CA ASP A 432 4.28 10.48 29.46
C ASP A 432 3.76 11.50 28.44
N ALA A 433 4.66 12.26 27.82
CA ALA A 433 4.31 13.19 26.74
C ALA A 433 3.86 12.45 25.48
N ALA A 434 4.51 11.34 25.15
CA ALA A 434 4.15 10.52 24.00
C ALA A 434 2.77 9.86 24.16
N LYS A 435 2.42 9.43 25.38
CA LYS A 435 1.07 8.96 25.73
C LYS A 435 0.04 10.07 25.52
N TYR A 436 0.33 11.28 25.97
CA TYR A 436 -0.56 12.42 25.78
C TYR A 436 -0.79 12.70 24.30
N LEU A 437 0.30 12.82 23.52
CA LEU A 437 0.21 13.02 22.07
C LEU A 437 -0.57 11.91 21.36
N SER A 438 -0.33 10.64 21.68
CA SER A 438 -1.02 9.53 21.02
C SER A 438 -2.49 9.39 21.37
N GLN A 439 -2.95 9.98 22.47
CA GLN A 439 -4.36 10.02 22.84
C GLN A 439 -5.13 11.13 22.13
N PHE A 440 -4.48 12.26 21.86
CA PHE A 440 -5.15 13.47 21.40
C PHE A 440 -4.86 13.84 19.94
N VAL A 441 -3.77 13.34 19.34
CA VAL A 441 -3.52 13.49 17.90
C VAL A 441 -4.33 12.44 17.13
N GLU A 442 -5.18 12.88 16.22
CA GLU A 442 -5.99 12.00 15.38
C GLU A 442 -5.15 11.40 14.25
N ALA A 443 -4.61 10.20 14.49
CA ALA A 443 -3.86 9.44 13.49
C ALA A 443 -4.32 7.98 13.43
N HIS A 444 -4.27 7.37 12.25
CA HIS A 444 -4.56 5.93 12.07
C HIS A 444 -3.56 5.04 12.81
N VAL A 445 -2.32 5.49 12.96
CA VAL A 445 -1.28 4.80 13.75
C VAL A 445 -0.34 5.82 14.38
N SER A 446 0.22 5.49 15.54
CA SER A 446 1.22 6.32 16.20
C SER A 446 2.43 5.50 16.61
N PHE A 447 3.63 6.04 16.39
CA PHE A 447 4.89 5.43 16.85
C PHE A 447 5.65 6.41 17.74
N VAL A 448 6.27 5.88 18.79
CA VAL A 448 6.98 6.67 19.78
C VAL A 448 8.48 6.43 19.66
N ASN A 449 9.25 7.50 19.49
CA ASN A 449 10.71 7.50 19.40
C ASN A 449 11.34 6.70 18.25
N HIS A 450 10.55 6.26 17.26
CA HIS A 450 11.06 5.58 16.06
C HIS A 450 10.09 5.72 14.89
N ILE A 451 10.60 5.46 13.68
CA ILE A 451 9.82 5.32 12.44
C ILE A 451 10.13 3.93 11.87
N PRO A 452 9.15 3.02 11.75
CA PRO A 452 9.37 1.70 11.19
C PRO A 452 9.74 1.79 9.69
N PRO A 453 10.93 1.33 9.27
CA PRO A 453 11.33 1.38 7.86
C PRO A 453 10.43 0.52 6.96
N GLU A 454 9.81 -0.53 7.51
CA GLU A 454 8.88 -1.40 6.80
C GLU A 454 7.65 -0.65 6.28
N LEU A 455 7.21 0.38 7.01
CA LEU A 455 6.05 1.18 6.59
C LEU A 455 6.37 2.11 5.43
N LEU A 456 7.66 2.46 5.26
CA LEU A 456 8.10 3.35 4.20
C LEU A 456 8.02 2.69 2.81
N VAL A 457 8.02 1.36 2.75
CA VAL A 457 7.88 0.59 1.51
C VAL A 457 6.43 0.14 1.34
N GLY A 458 5.89 0.37 0.15
CA GLY A 458 4.52 -0.03 -0.21
C GLY A 458 3.49 1.10 -0.16
N PRO A 459 2.21 0.74 -0.31
CA PRO A 459 1.10 1.69 -0.28
C PRO A 459 0.80 2.18 1.13
N ALA A 460 -0.18 3.07 1.31
CA ALA A 460 -0.76 3.29 2.64
C ALA A 460 -1.42 1.99 3.16
N HIS A 461 -1.47 1.76 4.47
CA HIS A 461 -2.22 0.62 5.00
C HIS A 461 -3.70 0.77 4.60
N PRO A 462 -4.39 -0.33 4.22
CA PRO A 462 -5.80 -0.26 3.88
C PRO A 462 -6.65 0.36 4.99
N LEU A 463 -7.60 1.21 4.60
CA LEU A 463 -8.61 1.80 5.47
C LEU A 463 -9.46 0.71 6.12
N ASP A 464 -9.94 0.97 7.33
CA ASP A 464 -10.79 0.07 8.15
C ASP A 464 -10.12 -1.19 8.71
N TYR A 465 -8.83 -1.40 8.43
CA TYR A 465 -8.04 -2.49 9.00
C TYR A 465 -6.98 -1.98 9.98
N ALA A 466 -6.77 -2.70 11.07
CA ALA A 466 -5.73 -2.39 12.05
C ALA A 466 -4.35 -2.46 11.40
N VAL A 467 -3.50 -1.46 11.67
CA VAL A 467 -2.16 -1.36 11.10
C VAL A 467 -1.23 -2.38 11.76
N ASP A 468 -0.69 -3.30 10.96
CA ASP A 468 0.40 -4.19 11.36
C ASP A 468 1.70 -3.77 10.65
N PRO A 469 2.74 -3.33 11.38
CA PRO A 469 4.05 -2.99 10.78
C PRO A 469 4.73 -4.17 10.07
N ALA A 470 4.44 -5.42 10.47
CA ALA A 470 5.10 -6.59 9.92
C ALA A 470 4.49 -7.03 8.58
N LEU A 471 3.17 -6.91 8.43
CA LEU A 471 2.40 -7.43 7.30
C LEU A 471 1.36 -6.42 6.80
N ARG A 472 1.54 -5.94 5.55
CA ARG A 472 0.66 -4.92 4.96
C ARG A 472 -0.74 -5.44 4.62
N TYR A 473 -0.82 -6.69 4.18
CA TYR A 473 -2.06 -7.33 3.75
C TYR A 473 -2.16 -8.70 4.41
N SER A 474 -3.25 -8.94 5.13
CA SER A 474 -3.53 -10.21 5.80
C SER A 474 -4.54 -11.03 5.00
N PRO A 475 -4.47 -12.38 5.00
CA PRO A 475 -5.51 -13.24 4.41
C PRO A 475 -6.93 -12.94 4.95
N MET A 476 -7.03 -12.35 6.15
CA MET A 476 -8.29 -11.92 6.74
C MET A 476 -9.02 -10.85 5.92
N MET A 477 -8.27 -9.97 5.23
CA MET A 477 -8.82 -8.92 4.36
C MET A 477 -9.47 -9.50 3.09
N PHE A 478 -9.09 -10.72 2.71
CA PHE A 478 -9.54 -11.38 1.48
C PHE A 478 -10.44 -12.59 1.75
N SER A 479 -11.00 -12.68 2.96
CA SER A 479 -11.89 -13.77 3.36
C SER A 479 -13.16 -13.24 4.01
N ARG A 480 -14.23 -14.02 3.96
CA ARG A 480 -15.52 -13.73 4.61
C ARG A 480 -15.83 -14.78 5.67
N PRO A 481 -16.42 -14.38 6.82
CA PRO A 481 -16.88 -15.34 7.81
C PRO A 481 -17.98 -16.22 7.21
N ARG A 482 -17.82 -17.53 7.36
CA ARG A 482 -18.79 -18.56 7.01
C ARG A 482 -18.87 -19.57 8.16
N PRO A 483 -19.35 -19.15 9.33
CA PRO A 483 -19.43 -20.02 10.49
C PRO A 483 -20.41 -21.16 10.22
N SER A 484 -20.11 -22.34 10.74
CA SER A 484 -21.00 -23.49 10.65
C SER A 484 -21.25 -24.08 12.03
N PHE A 485 -22.50 -24.43 12.32
CA PHE A 485 -22.91 -24.95 13.61
C PHE A 485 -23.73 -26.22 13.38
N ILE A 486 -23.28 -27.33 13.97
CA ILE A 486 -24.03 -28.59 14.02
C ILE A 486 -24.80 -28.71 15.34
N THR A 487 -24.31 -28.05 16.38
CA THR A 487 -24.90 -28.10 17.71
C THR A 487 -25.88 -26.95 17.89
N SER A 488 -27.08 -27.24 18.41
CA SER A 488 -28.04 -26.20 18.82
C SER A 488 -27.47 -25.34 19.94
N ALA A 489 -27.72 -24.03 19.87
CA ALA A 489 -27.33 -23.11 20.94
C ALA A 489 -27.99 -23.54 22.26
N PRO A 490 -27.32 -23.37 23.41
CA PRO A 490 -27.88 -23.76 24.70
C PRO A 490 -29.22 -23.07 24.99
N ALA A 491 -29.44 -21.85 24.48
CA ALA A 491 -30.71 -21.14 24.59
C ALA A 491 -31.87 -21.82 23.84
N THR A 492 -31.60 -22.57 22.77
CA THR A 492 -32.61 -23.29 21.98
C THR A 492 -32.85 -24.72 22.46
N ARG A 493 -31.96 -25.30 23.28
CA ARG A 493 -32.15 -26.66 23.84
C ARG A 493 -33.29 -26.75 24.87
N ASN A 494 -33.64 -25.64 25.51
CA ASN A 494 -34.66 -25.60 26.57
C ASN A 494 -36.05 -25.18 26.08
N GLY A 495 -36.28 -25.08 24.76
CA GLY A 495 -37.59 -24.66 24.24
C GLY A 495 -37.68 -24.82 22.73
N SER A 496 -38.20 -25.97 22.30
CA SER A 496 -38.62 -26.19 20.92
C SER A 496 -39.82 -25.31 20.59
N ALA A 497 -39.57 -24.08 20.14
CA ALA A 497 -40.50 -23.38 19.27
C ALA A 497 -39.73 -22.35 18.44
N VAL A 498 -39.86 -22.49 17.12
CA VAL A 498 -39.70 -21.39 16.17
C VAL A 498 -40.67 -20.30 16.65
N MET A 499 -40.13 -19.27 17.32
CA MET A 499 -40.83 -18.28 18.15
C MET A 499 -41.42 -18.83 19.47
N PRO A 500 -41.13 -18.20 20.63
CA PRO A 500 -41.74 -18.60 21.89
C PRO A 500 -43.26 -18.33 21.84
N SER A 501 -44.06 -19.38 21.71
CA SER A 501 -45.51 -19.33 21.95
C SER A 501 -45.86 -19.16 23.44
N HIS A 502 -44.88 -19.39 24.33
CA HIS A 502 -45.05 -19.35 25.77
C HIS A 502 -44.49 -18.05 26.38
N THR A 503 -45.39 -17.19 26.88
CA THR A 503 -45.10 -15.95 27.59
C THR A 503 -44.11 -16.12 28.76
N ALA A 504 -44.24 -17.21 29.51
CA ALA A 504 -43.37 -17.49 30.66
C ALA A 504 -41.87 -17.65 30.32
N SER A 505 -41.53 -18.14 29.12
CA SER A 505 -40.13 -18.26 28.68
C SER A 505 -39.54 -16.87 28.37
N ILE A 506 -40.35 -15.99 27.79
CA ILE A 506 -39.99 -14.60 27.50
C ILE A 506 -39.83 -13.82 28.80
N ASP A 507 -40.73 -14.00 29.76
CA ASP A 507 -40.67 -13.33 31.06
C ASP A 507 -39.43 -13.73 31.87
N ASN A 508 -39.03 -15.00 31.81
CA ASN A 508 -37.80 -15.48 32.44
C ASN A 508 -36.54 -14.92 31.77
N LEU A 509 -36.54 -14.82 30.43
CA LEU A 509 -35.44 -14.19 29.69
C LEU A 509 -35.37 -12.68 30.01
N LEU A 510 -36.52 -12.01 30.09
CA LEU A 510 -36.58 -10.61 30.49
C LEU A 510 -36.14 -10.42 31.94
N ALA A 511 -36.47 -11.32 32.85
CA ALA A 511 -36.01 -11.27 34.24
C ALA A 511 -34.48 -11.43 34.35
N THR A 512 -33.89 -12.33 33.55
CA THR A 512 -32.42 -12.48 33.49
C THR A 512 -31.74 -11.28 32.84
N VAL A 513 -32.32 -10.67 31.80
CA VAL A 513 -31.75 -9.47 31.16
C VAL A 513 -31.93 -8.21 32.03
N LYS A 514 -33.00 -8.15 32.84
CA LYS A 514 -33.27 -7.04 33.76
C LYS A 514 -32.37 -7.03 35.00
N SER A 515 -31.46 -7.99 35.19
CA SER A 515 -30.51 -8.01 36.32
C SER A 515 -29.49 -6.87 36.31
N GLY A 516 -29.56 -5.96 35.32
CA GLY A 516 -28.68 -4.81 35.17
C GLY A 516 -27.39 -5.16 34.43
N LEU A 517 -26.84 -4.16 33.72
CA LEU A 517 -25.51 -4.29 33.12
C LEU A 517 -24.45 -4.31 34.22
N PRO A 518 -23.40 -5.13 34.12
CA PRO A 518 -22.34 -5.14 35.11
C PRO A 518 -21.62 -3.79 35.13
N ILE A 519 -21.90 -2.97 36.13
CA ILE A 519 -21.18 -1.71 36.36
C ILE A 519 -19.82 -2.08 36.94
N ARG A 520 -18.77 -1.99 36.13
CA ARG A 520 -17.38 -2.09 36.62
C ARG A 520 -17.08 -0.84 37.44
N GLN A 521 -17.07 -0.97 38.76
CA GLN A 521 -16.63 0.11 39.63
C GLN A 521 -15.16 0.42 39.34
N ARG A 522 -14.86 1.71 39.11
CA ARG A 522 -13.49 2.18 38.89
C ARG A 522 -12.72 1.91 40.19
N ALA A 523 -11.64 1.12 40.12
CA ALA A 523 -10.74 0.99 41.25
C ALA A 523 -10.29 2.41 41.66
N LYS A 524 -10.32 2.72 42.96
CA LYS A 524 -9.78 3.99 43.46
C LYS A 524 -8.32 4.06 42.99
N GLN A 525 -8.02 5.06 42.17
CA GLN A 525 -6.67 5.33 41.72
C GLN A 525 -5.81 5.61 42.96
N ASP A 526 -4.69 4.89 43.11
CA ASP A 526 -3.71 5.21 44.14
C ASP A 526 -3.25 6.66 43.93
N THR A 527 -3.58 7.53 44.88
CA THR A 527 -3.47 9.00 44.81
C THR A 527 -2.02 9.51 44.83
N THR A 528 -1.04 8.65 44.52
CA THR A 528 0.39 8.96 44.65
C THR A 528 1.03 9.44 43.35
N ALA A 529 0.42 9.18 42.19
CA ALA A 529 0.91 9.65 40.89
C ALA A 529 0.09 10.85 40.42
N PHE A 530 0.60 12.06 40.63
CA PHE A 530 0.02 13.27 40.06
C PHE A 530 0.11 13.21 38.52
N GLY A 531 -1.01 13.39 37.83
CA GLY A 531 -1.06 13.56 36.38
C GLY A 531 -0.46 14.89 35.93
N PHE A 532 -0.21 15.03 34.62
CA PHE A 532 0.35 16.25 34.03
C PHE A 532 -0.47 17.52 34.37
N PHE A 533 -1.80 17.38 34.40
CA PHE A 533 -2.71 18.49 34.74
C PHE A 533 -2.61 18.92 36.22
N GLU A 534 -2.50 17.97 37.14
CA GLU A 534 -2.39 18.25 38.57
C GLU A 534 -1.02 18.86 38.92
N HIS A 535 0.03 18.45 38.21
CA HIS A 535 1.34 19.11 38.28
C HIS A 535 1.25 20.57 37.83
N ALA A 536 0.58 20.86 36.72
CA ALA A 536 0.39 22.23 36.23
C ALA A 536 -0.39 23.10 37.23
N LEU A 537 -1.41 22.52 37.88
CA LEU A 537 -2.21 23.18 38.91
C LEU A 537 -1.36 23.50 40.15
N LEU A 538 -0.60 22.53 40.65
CA LEU A 538 0.29 22.69 41.81
C LEU A 538 1.38 23.73 41.54
N LEU A 539 1.92 23.76 40.32
CA LEU A 539 2.95 24.71 39.93
C LEU A 539 2.38 26.14 39.87
N HIS A 540 1.15 26.32 39.38
CA HIS A 540 0.45 27.61 39.44
C HIS A 540 0.15 28.06 40.87
N LEU A 541 -0.34 27.14 41.72
CA LEU A 541 -0.58 27.41 43.13
C LEU A 541 0.70 27.82 43.86
N GLY A 542 1.82 27.13 43.58
CA GLY A 542 3.14 27.46 44.11
C GLY A 542 3.63 28.84 43.67
N LEU A 543 3.44 29.19 42.39
CA LEU A 543 3.82 30.51 41.86
C LEU A 543 3.00 31.64 42.52
N MET A 544 1.69 31.44 42.67
CA MET A 544 0.79 32.41 43.33
C MET A 544 1.14 32.57 44.82
N ALA A 545 1.46 31.48 45.51
CA ALA A 545 1.90 31.53 46.90
C ALA A 545 3.24 32.28 47.05
N ALA A 546 4.21 32.04 46.15
CA ALA A 546 5.50 32.73 46.17
C ALA A 546 5.34 34.25 45.93
N LEU A 547 4.50 34.66 44.98
CA LEU A 547 4.19 36.07 44.74
C LEU A 547 3.47 36.71 45.94
N GLY A 548 2.53 36.00 46.55
CA GLY A 548 1.83 36.46 47.75
C GLY A 548 2.75 36.63 48.96
N LEU A 549 3.65 35.66 49.20
CA LEU A 549 4.65 35.74 50.26
C LEU A 549 5.67 36.87 50.01
N GLY A 550 6.09 37.08 48.76
CA GLY A 550 6.95 38.20 48.39
C GLY A 550 6.29 39.56 48.64
N ALA A 551 5.02 39.71 48.25
CA ALA A 551 4.26 40.95 48.46
C ALA A 551 4.03 41.24 49.95
N THR A 552 3.69 40.22 50.74
CA THR A 552 3.51 40.37 52.20
C THR A 552 4.83 40.68 52.91
N ALA A 553 5.94 40.03 52.54
CA ALA A 553 7.26 40.35 53.08
C ALA A 553 7.69 41.78 52.75
N ALA A 554 7.45 42.24 51.52
CA ALA A 554 7.70 43.62 51.11
C ALA A 554 6.84 44.62 51.88
N ALA A 555 5.55 44.31 52.11
CA ALA A 555 4.65 45.13 52.91
C ALA A 555 5.09 45.22 54.38
N VAL A 556 5.47 44.09 55.00
CA VAL A 556 5.98 44.05 56.38
C VAL A 556 7.29 44.83 56.51
N TRP A 557 8.20 44.71 55.53
CA TRP A 557 9.43 45.49 55.50
C TRP A 557 9.17 46.99 55.37
N ALA A 558 8.22 47.40 54.53
CA ALA A 558 7.83 48.79 54.36
C ALA A 558 7.17 49.37 55.63
N ILE A 559 6.36 48.58 56.34
CA ILE A 559 5.76 48.96 57.63
C ILE A 559 6.84 49.12 58.71
N ARG A 560 7.84 48.23 58.77
CA ARG A 560 8.95 48.32 59.74
C ARG A 560 9.91 49.49 59.50
N ARG A 561 9.91 50.07 58.29
CA ARG A 561 10.76 51.20 57.90
C ARG A 561 10.13 52.55 58.17
N ARG A 562 8.80 52.60 58.35
CA ARG A 562 8.06 53.76 58.85
C ARG A 562 8.03 53.70 60.38
#